data_AF-A0A970XPQ5-F1
#
_entry.id   AF-A0A970XPQ5-F1
#
_cell.length_a   1.000
_cell.length_b   1.000
_cell.length_c   1.000
_cell.angle_alpha   90.00
_cell.angle_beta   90.00
_cell.angle_gamma   90.00
#
_symmetry.space_group_name_H-M   'P 1'
#
loop_
_entity.id
_entity.type
_entity.pdbx_description
1 polymer ?
#
loop_
_entity_poly.entity_id
_entity_poly.type
_entity_poly.pdbx_seq_one_letter_code
_entity_poly.pdbx_strand_id
1 'polypeptide(L)'
;MKRIIMLVVMFCLMFTASALAMDPATVMMDNQPVKFTDQAAVYDNDKDLVLIPLRAVCEAAGAEVKWDATAQNAQVKFMNKLVQIPVNSNQVTVNKKTVDLKANTVIINNRTMVPMEFMQQALGCKLTWNKEQKSLVISDRNAKLKMASTIGPIDAGIVGTLANKFEEKNGVNVEFLGAGTGKAIEMSKSGDYDLVLVHAKVLEEKFVADGYGTERIAVMYNDFVIVGPPSDPAGIKGMSISDALKKIMDNEVKFISRGDNSGTHVKEMELWKEAGLKPEGDWYVVWEGGPKGNSATLKYTDEQNAYTMMDRATYLSLKKDIALIPLVEGEESLLNFISVIPINPEKFSGINHTWAMDFINFITSEEGQIIIRDFKKDIYGEPMFFPNSETWKSLSK
;
A
#
# COMPACT_ATOMS: atom_id res chain seq x y z
N MET A 1 73.24 -6.70 -71.70
CA MET A 1 73.40 -7.70 -70.63
C MET A 1 73.71 -6.99 -69.32
N LYS A 2 72.81 -7.05 -68.34
CA LYS A 2 73.04 -7.28 -66.89
C LYS A 2 71.84 -6.73 -66.11
N ARG A 3 71.20 -7.65 -65.38
CA ARG A 3 70.05 -7.46 -64.50
C ARG A 3 70.46 -6.63 -63.28
N ILE A 4 69.61 -5.71 -62.84
CA ILE A 4 69.67 -5.16 -61.47
C ILE A 4 68.27 -5.31 -60.86
N ILE A 5 68.23 -6.13 -59.81
CA ILE A 5 67.15 -6.31 -58.84
C ILE A 5 67.55 -5.45 -57.64
N MET A 6 66.66 -4.59 -57.11
CA MET A 6 66.64 -4.17 -55.70
C MET A 6 65.37 -3.36 -55.43
N LEU A 7 64.37 -3.95 -54.80
CA LEU A 7 64.13 -3.96 -53.34
C LEU A 7 63.31 -2.73 -52.91
N VAL A 8 61.99 -2.83 -53.05
CA VAL A 8 61.03 -1.92 -52.42
C VAL A 8 60.88 -2.36 -50.96
N VAL A 9 61.48 -1.60 -50.04
CA VAL A 9 61.28 -1.76 -48.60
C VAL A 9 59.89 -1.24 -48.26
N MET A 10 58.95 -2.18 -48.06
CA MET A 10 57.63 -1.89 -47.52
C MET A 10 57.78 -1.61 -46.02
N PHE A 11 57.77 -0.33 -45.66
CA PHE A 11 57.77 0.12 -44.27
C PHE A 11 56.38 -0.16 -43.66
N CYS A 12 56.19 -1.37 -43.13
CA CYS A 12 55.05 -1.69 -42.26
C CYS A 12 55.21 -0.91 -40.95
N LEU A 13 54.56 0.25 -40.86
CA LEU A 13 54.22 0.87 -39.58
C LEU A 13 53.28 -0.09 -38.84
N MET A 14 53.84 -0.95 -38.00
CA MET A 14 53.08 -1.65 -36.98
C MET A 14 52.58 -0.60 -36.00
N PHE A 15 51.35 -0.13 -36.19
CA PHE A 15 50.56 0.38 -35.09
C PHE A 15 50.34 -0.81 -34.16
N THR A 16 51.15 -0.92 -33.10
CA THR A 16 50.76 -1.66 -31.93
C THR A 16 49.55 -0.93 -31.36
N ALA A 17 48.35 -1.43 -31.65
CA ALA A 17 47.19 -1.06 -30.88
C ALA A 17 47.48 -1.46 -29.44
N SER A 18 47.85 -0.50 -28.61
CA SER A 18 47.76 -0.65 -27.16
C SER A 18 46.33 -1.06 -26.89
N ALA A 19 46.12 -2.31 -26.46
CA ALA A 19 44.83 -2.75 -25.98
C ALA A 19 44.45 -1.83 -24.82
N LEU A 20 43.58 -0.84 -25.09
CA LEU A 20 42.95 -0.08 -24.04
C LEU A 20 42.21 -1.10 -23.19
N ALA A 21 42.63 -1.23 -21.92
CA ALA A 21 41.85 -1.95 -20.94
C ALA A 21 40.43 -1.42 -21.02
N MET A 22 39.49 -2.29 -21.37
CA MET A 22 38.08 -1.94 -21.45
C MET A 22 37.67 -1.48 -20.05
N ASP A 23 37.10 -0.27 -19.93
CA ASP A 23 36.61 0.21 -18.64
C ASP A 23 35.65 -0.84 -18.04
N PRO A 24 35.75 -1.14 -16.73
CA PRO A 24 34.80 -2.03 -16.08
C PRO A 24 33.39 -1.48 -16.26
N ALA A 25 32.41 -2.40 -16.38
CA ALA A 25 31.00 -2.05 -16.44
C ALA A 25 30.65 -0.95 -15.42
N THR A 26 29.74 -0.06 -15.78
CA THR A 26 29.30 1.01 -14.87
C THR A 26 27.92 0.68 -14.33
N VAL A 27 27.72 0.80 -13.02
CA VAL A 27 26.39 0.84 -12.43
C VAL A 27 25.87 2.26 -12.60
N MET A 28 24.67 2.47 -13.09
CA MET A 28 24.05 3.80 -13.07
C MET A 28 23.02 3.85 -11.96
N MET A 29 23.19 4.77 -11.00
CA MET A 29 22.19 5.11 -10.00
C MET A 29 21.57 6.44 -10.41
N ASP A 30 20.26 6.51 -10.64
CA ASP A 30 19.57 7.77 -11.00
C ASP A 30 20.25 8.53 -12.16
N ASN A 31 20.73 7.78 -13.16
CA ASN A 31 21.48 8.30 -14.32
C ASN A 31 22.88 8.88 -13.99
N GLN A 32 23.43 8.62 -12.80
CA GLN A 32 24.80 8.92 -12.40
C GLN A 32 25.67 7.65 -12.36
N PRO A 33 26.89 7.68 -12.92
CA PRO A 33 27.76 6.51 -12.98
C PRO A 33 28.40 6.19 -11.63
N VAL A 34 28.03 5.05 -11.05
CA VAL A 34 28.72 4.34 -9.97
C VAL A 34 29.65 3.31 -10.63
N LYS A 35 30.96 3.58 -10.61
CA LYS A 35 31.94 2.67 -11.21
C LYS A 35 32.07 1.38 -10.39
N PHE A 36 32.01 0.22 -11.05
CA PHE A 36 32.57 -1.00 -10.47
C PHE A 36 34.08 -0.82 -10.38
N THR A 37 34.64 -0.79 -9.17
CA THR A 37 36.06 -0.51 -8.96
C THR A 37 36.96 -1.73 -9.20
N ASP A 38 36.40 -2.94 -9.23
CA ASP A 38 37.15 -4.20 -9.18
C ASP A 38 36.59 -5.38 -10.00
N GLN A 39 35.26 -5.51 -10.17
CA GLN A 39 34.64 -6.57 -10.98
C GLN A 39 33.39 -6.07 -11.72
N ALA A 40 33.35 -6.27 -13.04
CA ALA A 40 32.20 -5.95 -13.88
C ALA A 40 31.10 -7.03 -13.80
N ALA A 41 29.87 -6.66 -14.16
CA ALA A 41 28.83 -7.63 -14.47
C ALA A 41 29.26 -8.52 -15.66
N VAL A 42 28.84 -9.79 -15.64
CA VAL A 42 29.15 -10.80 -16.64
C VAL A 42 27.85 -11.25 -17.29
N TYR A 43 27.78 -11.19 -18.61
CA TYR A 43 26.68 -11.76 -19.37
C TYR A 43 27.07 -13.16 -19.85
N ASP A 44 26.31 -14.15 -19.42
CA ASP A 44 26.40 -15.55 -19.85
C ASP A 44 25.52 -15.72 -21.09
N ASN A 45 26.14 -15.73 -22.28
CA ASN A 45 25.44 -15.84 -23.57
C ASN A 45 24.70 -17.18 -23.72
N ASP A 46 25.20 -18.25 -23.12
CA ASP A 46 24.64 -19.60 -23.29
C ASP A 46 23.34 -19.77 -22.48
N LYS A 47 23.19 -18.99 -21.41
CA LYS A 47 22.02 -19.05 -20.49
C LYS A 47 21.12 -17.82 -20.57
N ASP A 48 21.44 -16.85 -21.43
CA ASP A 48 20.83 -15.52 -21.48
C ASP A 48 20.68 -14.88 -20.09
N LEU A 49 21.77 -14.91 -19.32
CA LEU A 49 21.76 -14.52 -17.90
C LEU A 49 22.80 -13.44 -17.62
N VAL A 50 22.44 -12.46 -16.80
CA VAL A 50 23.38 -11.46 -16.27
C VAL A 50 23.74 -11.82 -14.83
N LEU A 51 25.03 -12.03 -14.58
CA LEU A 51 25.62 -12.17 -13.25
C LEU A 51 26.23 -10.83 -12.82
N ILE A 52 25.88 -10.35 -11.63
CA ILE A 52 26.31 -9.05 -11.12
C ILE A 52 27.12 -9.19 -9.83
N PRO A 53 28.08 -8.29 -9.56
CA PRO A 53 28.85 -8.31 -8.32
C PRO A 53 27.94 -7.95 -7.13
N LEU A 54 27.73 -8.90 -6.23
CA LEU A 54 26.79 -8.78 -5.12
C LEU A 54 27.07 -7.51 -4.29
N ARG A 55 28.30 -7.39 -3.78
CA ARG A 55 28.69 -6.31 -2.86
C ARG A 55 28.48 -4.95 -3.48
N ALA A 56 28.95 -4.74 -4.71
CA ALA A 56 28.86 -3.44 -5.36
C ALA A 56 27.40 -3.01 -5.60
N VAL A 57 26.52 -3.93 -6.03
CA VAL A 57 25.10 -3.59 -6.25
C VAL A 57 24.37 -3.40 -4.92
N CYS A 58 24.64 -4.23 -3.92
CA CYS A 58 24.10 -4.09 -2.57
C CYS A 58 24.51 -2.77 -1.92
N GLU A 59 25.80 -2.47 -1.85
CA GLU A 59 26.34 -1.24 -1.26
C GLU A 59 25.88 -0.02 -2.04
N ALA A 60 25.87 -0.10 -3.37
CA ALA A 60 25.26 0.93 -4.20
C ALA A 60 23.83 1.15 -3.71
N ALA A 61 22.99 0.12 -3.63
CA ALA A 61 21.61 0.19 -3.16
C ALA A 61 21.43 0.53 -1.65
N GLY A 62 22.51 0.67 -0.86
CA GLY A 62 22.46 0.99 0.56
C GLY A 62 22.33 -0.21 1.50
N ALA A 63 22.55 -1.43 0.99
CA ALA A 63 22.61 -2.66 1.79
C ALA A 63 23.99 -2.89 2.42
N GLU A 64 23.99 -3.49 3.61
CA GLU A 64 25.20 -3.95 4.28
C GLU A 64 25.54 -5.38 3.83
N VAL A 65 26.81 -5.62 3.46
CA VAL A 65 27.27 -6.96 3.02
C VAL A 65 28.40 -7.46 3.91
N LYS A 66 28.16 -8.60 4.57
CA LYS A 66 29.18 -9.34 5.32
C LYS A 66 29.57 -10.61 4.58
N TRP A 67 30.82 -11.03 4.75
CA TRP A 67 31.33 -12.26 4.18
C TRP A 67 31.79 -13.19 5.30
N ASP A 68 31.28 -14.41 5.31
CA ASP A 68 31.77 -15.50 6.14
C ASP A 68 32.65 -16.43 5.29
N ALA A 69 33.96 -16.35 5.52
CA ALA A 69 34.94 -17.14 4.79
C ALA A 69 34.89 -18.63 5.16
N THR A 70 34.50 -18.97 6.38
CA THR A 70 34.43 -20.36 6.86
C THR A 70 33.22 -21.05 6.25
N ALA A 71 32.07 -20.37 6.23
CA ALA A 71 30.84 -20.88 5.64
C ALA A 71 30.74 -20.68 4.12
N GLN A 72 31.70 -19.98 3.49
CA GLN A 72 31.67 -19.58 2.08
C GLN A 72 30.33 -18.92 1.70
N ASN A 73 29.91 -17.96 2.52
CA ASN A 73 28.57 -17.42 2.48
C ASN A 73 28.58 -15.89 2.61
N ALA A 74 27.92 -15.22 1.68
CA ALA A 74 27.67 -13.80 1.78
C ALA A 74 26.35 -13.54 2.49
N GLN A 75 26.39 -12.65 3.47
CA GLN A 75 25.23 -12.18 4.19
C GLN A 75 24.92 -10.75 3.76
N VAL A 76 23.74 -10.54 3.21
CA VAL A 76 23.23 -9.20 2.91
C VAL A 76 22.17 -8.85 3.92
N LYS A 77 22.35 -7.72 4.59
CA LYS A 77 21.32 -7.09 5.39
C LYS A 77 20.82 -5.87 4.64
N PHE A 78 19.55 -5.91 4.28
CA PHE A 78 18.88 -4.79 3.63
C PHE A 78 17.50 -4.65 4.21
N MET A 79 17.23 -3.51 4.85
CA MET A 79 15.96 -3.26 5.55
C MET A 79 15.66 -4.39 6.57
N ASN A 80 14.49 -5.04 6.47
CA ASN A 80 14.09 -6.19 7.29
C ASN A 80 14.50 -7.55 6.70
N LYS A 81 15.18 -7.57 5.55
CA LYS A 81 15.61 -8.79 4.87
C LYS A 81 17.02 -9.17 5.33
N LEU A 82 17.12 -10.39 5.85
CA LEU A 82 18.38 -11.09 6.00
C LEU A 82 18.50 -12.11 4.88
N VAL A 83 19.44 -11.87 3.98
CA VAL A 83 19.69 -12.74 2.84
C VAL A 83 21.00 -13.49 3.06
N GLN A 84 20.96 -14.81 2.95
CA GLN A 84 22.14 -15.69 3.00
C GLN A 84 22.39 -16.27 1.61
N ILE A 85 23.58 -16.03 1.09
CA ILE A 85 23.99 -16.31 -0.28
C ILE A 85 25.23 -17.21 -0.22
N PRO A 86 25.03 -18.54 -0.04
CA PRO A 86 26.13 -19.48 -0.11
C PRO A 86 26.72 -19.50 -1.51
N VAL A 87 28.03 -19.67 -1.64
CA VAL A 87 28.74 -19.77 -2.92
C VAL A 87 28.53 -21.14 -3.56
N ASN A 88 28.52 -21.20 -4.90
CA ASN A 88 28.32 -22.41 -5.71
C ASN A 88 26.96 -23.09 -5.47
N SER A 89 25.97 -22.31 -5.07
CA SER A 89 24.61 -22.77 -4.77
C SER A 89 23.61 -22.08 -5.69
N ASN A 90 22.64 -22.83 -6.21
CA ASN A 90 21.44 -22.27 -6.83
C ASN A 90 20.36 -21.94 -5.80
N GLN A 91 20.63 -22.09 -4.50
CA GLN A 91 19.69 -21.80 -3.44
C GLN A 91 20.26 -20.76 -2.48
N VAL A 92 19.41 -19.80 -2.14
CA VAL A 92 19.67 -18.75 -1.17
C VAL A 92 18.54 -18.72 -0.16
N THR A 93 18.76 -18.09 0.99
CA THR A 93 17.66 -17.88 1.95
C THR A 93 17.37 -16.40 2.12
N VAL A 94 16.10 -16.03 2.12
CA VAL A 94 15.60 -14.69 2.46
C VAL A 94 14.70 -14.85 3.68
N ASN A 95 15.08 -14.23 4.81
CA ASN A 95 14.35 -14.38 6.08
C ASN A 95 14.07 -15.84 6.46
N LYS A 96 15.08 -16.72 6.26
CA LYS A 96 15.05 -18.17 6.49
C LYS A 96 14.23 -19.00 5.49
N LYS A 97 13.56 -18.38 4.51
CA LYS A 97 12.87 -19.10 3.43
C LYS A 97 13.82 -19.33 2.26
N THR A 98 13.88 -20.55 1.75
CA THR A 98 14.68 -20.90 0.57
C THR A 98 14.08 -20.30 -0.71
N VAL A 99 14.93 -19.72 -1.55
CA VAL A 99 14.63 -19.20 -2.89
C VAL A 99 15.56 -19.88 -3.88
N ASP A 100 15.00 -20.48 -4.92
CA ASP A 100 15.76 -21.07 -6.03
C ASP A 100 16.17 -19.98 -7.03
N LEU A 101 17.42 -20.04 -7.46
CA LEU A 101 18.03 -19.17 -8.44
C LEU A 101 18.07 -19.85 -9.81
N LYS A 102 17.98 -19.06 -10.88
CA LYS A 102 18.16 -19.56 -12.25
C LYS A 102 19.59 -20.06 -12.55
N ALA A 103 20.56 -19.67 -11.74
CA ALA A 103 21.92 -20.18 -11.82
C ALA A 103 22.61 -20.13 -10.45
N ASN A 104 23.67 -20.92 -10.32
CA ASN A 104 24.51 -20.92 -9.14
C ASN A 104 25.13 -19.53 -8.91
N THR A 105 25.20 -19.13 -7.65
CA THR A 105 26.14 -18.11 -7.20
C THR A 105 27.57 -18.59 -7.48
N VAL A 106 28.46 -17.69 -7.90
CA VAL A 106 29.84 -18.07 -8.23
C VAL A 106 30.82 -17.02 -7.73
N ILE A 107 32.08 -17.39 -7.54
CA ILE A 107 33.15 -16.42 -7.31
C ILE A 107 33.88 -16.17 -8.63
N ILE A 108 33.91 -14.91 -9.07
CA ILE A 108 34.72 -14.45 -10.21
C ILE A 108 35.60 -13.32 -9.71
N ASN A 109 36.92 -13.42 -9.94
CA ASN A 109 37.91 -12.43 -9.50
C ASN A 109 37.75 -12.01 -8.02
N ASN A 110 37.57 -13.00 -7.13
CA ASN A 110 37.39 -12.79 -5.70
C ASN A 110 36.14 -11.96 -5.33
N ARG A 111 35.11 -11.98 -6.18
CA ARG A 111 33.81 -11.35 -5.92
C ARG A 111 32.69 -12.37 -6.10
N THR A 112 31.75 -12.37 -5.15
CA THR A 112 30.52 -13.16 -5.26
C THR A 112 29.63 -12.55 -6.34
N MET A 113 29.33 -13.35 -7.35
CA MET A 113 28.47 -13.01 -8.46
C MET A 113 27.13 -13.70 -8.30
N VAL A 114 26.07 -12.96 -8.55
CA VAL A 114 24.68 -13.42 -8.36
C VAL A 114 23.82 -13.10 -9.58
N PRO A 115 22.80 -13.91 -9.90
CA PRO A 115 21.82 -13.58 -10.92
C PRO A 115 21.15 -12.22 -10.68
N MET A 116 21.10 -11.37 -11.71
CA MET A 116 20.49 -10.04 -11.63
C MET A 116 19.03 -10.08 -11.18
N GLU A 117 18.24 -11.04 -11.68
CA GLU A 117 16.82 -11.17 -11.34
C GLU A 117 16.58 -11.39 -9.84
N PHE A 118 17.45 -12.20 -9.22
CA PHE A 118 17.39 -12.41 -7.77
C PHE A 118 17.67 -11.11 -7.02
N MET A 119 18.60 -10.29 -7.51
CA MET A 119 18.91 -9.01 -6.88
C MET A 119 17.75 -8.01 -6.98
N GLN A 120 16.98 -8.03 -8.06
CA GLN A 120 15.74 -7.24 -8.16
C GLN A 120 14.74 -7.65 -7.06
N GLN A 121 14.56 -8.96 -6.85
CA GLN A 121 13.67 -9.48 -5.80
C GLN A 121 14.20 -9.18 -4.39
N ALA A 122 15.51 -9.34 -4.17
CA ALA A 122 16.14 -9.14 -2.87
C ALA A 122 16.12 -7.65 -2.47
N LEU A 123 16.49 -6.77 -3.40
CA LEU A 123 16.63 -5.33 -3.15
C LEU A 123 15.36 -4.53 -3.41
N GLY A 124 14.36 -5.09 -4.10
CA GLY A 124 13.12 -4.36 -4.43
C GLY A 124 13.33 -3.19 -5.40
N CYS A 125 14.42 -3.20 -6.17
CA CYS A 125 14.73 -2.17 -7.16
C CYS A 125 14.72 -2.75 -8.58
N LYS A 126 14.46 -1.90 -9.57
CA LYS A 126 14.50 -2.33 -10.97
C LYS A 126 15.94 -2.27 -11.48
N LEU A 127 16.45 -3.42 -11.90
CA LEU A 127 17.76 -3.56 -12.52
C LEU A 127 17.57 -3.77 -14.03
N THR A 128 18.24 -2.97 -14.85
CA THR A 128 18.21 -3.11 -16.31
C THR A 128 19.63 -3.26 -16.84
N TRP A 129 19.88 -4.29 -17.64
CA TRP A 129 21.17 -4.47 -18.32
C TRP A 129 21.16 -3.82 -19.69
N ASN A 130 22.09 -2.90 -19.93
CA ASN A 130 22.36 -2.34 -21.26
C ASN A 130 23.48 -3.16 -21.92
N LYS A 131 23.12 -3.95 -22.94
CA LYS A 131 24.06 -4.83 -23.66
C LYS A 131 25.13 -4.04 -24.43
N GLU A 132 24.79 -2.89 -25.00
CA GLU A 132 25.71 -2.07 -25.82
C GLU A 132 26.75 -1.35 -24.96
N GLN A 133 26.30 -0.78 -23.84
CA GLN A 133 27.17 -0.05 -22.91
C GLN A 133 27.82 -0.97 -21.87
N LYS A 134 27.47 -2.25 -21.85
CA LYS A 134 27.84 -3.23 -20.81
C LYS A 134 27.64 -2.63 -19.41
N SER A 135 26.52 -1.96 -19.20
CA SER A 135 26.23 -1.21 -17.98
C SER A 135 24.96 -1.74 -17.31
N LEU A 136 24.95 -1.68 -15.98
CA LEU A 136 23.80 -2.04 -15.17
C LEU A 136 23.13 -0.76 -14.69
N VAL A 137 21.87 -0.52 -15.03
CA VAL A 137 21.12 0.62 -14.52
C VAL A 137 20.29 0.15 -13.33
N ILE A 138 20.55 0.73 -12.16
CA ILE A 138 19.67 0.65 -11.00
C ILE A 138 18.71 1.83 -11.09
N SER A 139 17.47 1.53 -11.41
CA SER A 139 16.37 2.49 -11.38
C SER A 139 15.53 2.28 -10.12
N ASP A 140 15.06 3.41 -9.58
CA ASP A 140 14.01 3.51 -8.57
C ASP A 140 14.41 3.11 -7.13
N ARG A 141 15.13 4.00 -6.45
CA ARG A 141 15.24 3.98 -4.96
C ARG A 141 14.17 4.81 -4.26
N ASN A 142 13.41 5.58 -5.03
CA ASN A 142 12.28 6.36 -4.58
C ASN A 142 10.99 5.66 -5.00
N ALA A 143 10.92 4.34 -4.80
CA ALA A 143 9.72 3.59 -5.08
C ALA A 143 8.59 4.20 -4.24
N LYS A 144 7.59 4.73 -4.94
CA LYS A 144 6.42 5.36 -4.35
C LYS A 144 5.24 4.43 -4.57
N LEU A 145 4.59 4.04 -3.49
CA LEU A 145 3.28 3.43 -3.55
C LEU A 145 2.23 4.53 -3.46
N LYS A 146 1.41 4.68 -4.49
CA LYS A 146 0.35 5.69 -4.53
C LYS A 146 -0.99 5.07 -4.21
N MET A 147 -1.68 5.60 -3.20
CA MET A 147 -3.00 5.14 -2.77
C MET A 147 -4.03 6.26 -2.87
N ALA A 148 -5.15 6.00 -3.53
CA ALA A 148 -6.36 6.80 -3.32
C ALA A 148 -7.12 6.20 -2.14
N SER A 149 -7.69 7.03 -1.27
CA SER A 149 -8.51 6.53 -0.15
C SER A 149 -9.75 7.39 0.05
N THR A 150 -10.80 6.76 0.57
CA THR A 150 -11.87 7.53 1.22
C THR A 150 -11.28 8.38 2.36
N ILE A 151 -11.82 9.58 2.55
CA ILE A 151 -11.21 10.58 3.44
C ILE A 151 -11.31 10.21 4.92
N GLY A 152 -12.37 9.51 5.36
CA GLY A 152 -12.61 9.19 6.77
C GLY A 152 -11.45 8.43 7.45
N PRO A 153 -10.95 7.32 6.87
CA PRO A 153 -9.77 6.60 7.37
C PRO A 153 -8.46 7.43 7.37
N ILE A 154 -8.33 8.42 6.48
CA ILE A 154 -7.19 9.35 6.49
C ILE A 154 -7.32 10.31 7.67
N ASP A 155 -8.46 10.97 7.82
CA ASP A 155 -8.71 11.94 8.90
C ASP A 155 -8.64 11.28 10.28
N ALA A 156 -9.13 10.04 10.39
CA ALA A 156 -8.99 9.24 11.60
C ALA A 156 -7.52 8.92 11.93
N GLY A 157 -6.65 8.90 10.91
CA GLY A 157 -5.21 8.66 11.01
C GLY A 157 -4.79 7.21 10.76
N ILE A 158 -5.71 6.25 10.59
CA ILE A 158 -5.38 4.83 10.46
C ILE A 158 -4.59 4.57 9.17
N VAL A 159 -4.92 5.27 8.08
CA VAL A 159 -4.18 5.16 6.82
C VAL A 159 -2.72 5.59 7.00
N GLY A 160 -2.50 6.73 7.66
CA GLY A 160 -1.15 7.22 7.95
C GLY A 160 -0.37 6.28 8.87
N THR A 161 -1.01 5.70 9.90
CA THR A 161 -0.36 4.73 10.79
C THR A 161 0.05 3.46 10.07
N LEU A 162 -0.82 2.90 9.22
CA LEU A 162 -0.51 1.71 8.41
C LEU A 162 0.58 2.02 7.37
N ALA A 163 0.48 3.16 6.68
CA ALA A 163 1.47 3.65 5.75
C ALA A 163 2.84 3.75 6.41
N ASN A 164 2.98 4.57 7.46
CA ASN A 164 4.25 4.78 8.16
C ASN A 164 4.87 3.46 8.63
N LYS A 165 4.06 2.54 9.18
CA LYS A 165 4.58 1.24 9.63
C LYS A 165 5.11 0.40 8.47
N PHE A 166 4.44 0.46 7.32
CA PHE A 166 4.90 -0.19 6.10
C PHE A 166 6.15 0.47 5.54
N GLU A 167 6.23 1.80 5.54
CA GLU A 167 7.42 2.57 5.10
C GLU A 167 8.64 2.19 5.96
N GLU A 168 8.51 2.19 7.29
CA GLU A 168 9.59 1.81 8.23
C GLU A 168 10.14 0.40 7.95
N LYS A 169 9.25 -0.52 7.56
CA LYS A 169 9.57 -1.93 7.35
C LYS A 169 10.20 -2.21 5.99
N ASN A 170 9.81 -1.43 4.97
CA ASN A 170 10.09 -1.75 3.56
C ASN A 170 10.82 -0.63 2.81
N GLY A 171 11.10 0.52 3.44
CA GLY A 171 11.82 1.65 2.85
C GLY A 171 11.19 2.20 1.56
N VAL A 172 9.87 2.02 1.40
CA VAL A 172 9.06 2.52 0.29
C VAL A 172 8.22 3.68 0.81
N ASN A 173 8.07 4.75 0.03
CA ASN A 173 7.22 5.86 0.42
C ASN A 173 5.78 5.58 -0.01
N VAL A 174 4.83 5.67 0.91
CA VAL A 174 3.39 5.49 0.65
C VAL A 174 2.74 6.86 0.58
N GLU A 175 2.56 7.36 -0.64
CA GLU A 175 1.81 8.59 -0.90
C GLU A 175 0.32 8.28 -0.96
N PHE A 176 -0.49 8.95 -0.14
CA PHE A 176 -1.94 8.77 -0.17
C PHE A 176 -2.68 10.09 -0.29
N LEU A 177 -3.80 10.06 -1.02
CA LEU A 177 -4.70 11.20 -1.20
C LEU A 177 -6.13 10.83 -0.82
N GLY A 178 -6.72 11.65 0.04
CA GLY A 178 -8.09 11.51 0.51
C GLY A 178 -9.10 12.23 -0.38
N ALA A 179 -10.19 11.55 -0.69
CA ALA A 179 -11.36 12.16 -1.34
C ALA A 179 -12.64 11.45 -0.88
N GLY A 180 -13.82 11.96 -1.26
CA GLY A 180 -15.06 11.18 -1.13
C GLY A 180 -14.98 9.90 -1.96
N THR A 181 -15.62 8.82 -1.51
CA THR A 181 -15.49 7.47 -2.10
C THR A 181 -15.63 7.41 -3.62
N GLY A 182 -16.67 8.04 -4.18
CA GLY A 182 -16.86 8.09 -5.64
C GLY A 182 -15.73 8.82 -6.37
N LYS A 183 -15.19 9.90 -5.78
CA LYS A 183 -14.07 10.65 -6.34
C LYS A 183 -12.76 9.87 -6.23
N ALA A 184 -12.51 9.17 -5.12
CA ALA A 184 -11.34 8.31 -4.98
C ALA A 184 -11.32 7.20 -6.05
N ILE A 185 -12.45 6.51 -6.26
CA ILE A 185 -12.61 5.50 -7.32
C ILE A 185 -12.41 6.13 -8.71
N GLU A 186 -12.99 7.29 -8.96
CA GLU A 186 -12.86 7.97 -10.26
C GLU A 186 -11.41 8.37 -10.55
N MET A 187 -10.69 8.88 -9.56
CA MET A 187 -9.28 9.24 -9.69
C MET A 187 -8.41 8.02 -10.00
N SER A 188 -8.73 6.86 -9.41
CA SER A 188 -8.02 5.61 -9.66
C SER A 188 -8.22 5.05 -11.08
N LYS A 189 -9.21 5.51 -11.84
CA LYS A 189 -9.39 5.11 -13.25
C LYS A 189 -8.35 5.71 -14.21
N SER A 190 -7.56 6.69 -13.75
CA SER A 190 -6.46 7.27 -14.52
C SER A 190 -5.26 6.32 -14.69
N GLY A 191 -5.08 5.38 -13.76
CA GLY A 191 -3.84 4.61 -13.62
C GLY A 191 -2.72 5.35 -12.86
N ASP A 192 -2.99 6.53 -12.28
CA ASP A 192 -2.01 7.31 -11.50
C ASP A 192 -1.79 6.79 -10.07
N TYR A 193 -2.66 5.88 -9.62
CA TYR A 193 -2.61 5.24 -8.30
C TYR A 193 -2.35 3.74 -8.47
N ASP A 194 -1.75 3.12 -7.46
CA ASP A 194 -1.41 1.70 -7.45
C ASP A 194 -2.48 0.85 -6.73
N LEU A 195 -3.21 1.45 -5.81
CA LEU A 195 -4.35 0.84 -5.11
C LEU A 195 -5.37 1.89 -4.64
N VAL A 196 -6.57 1.44 -4.33
CA VAL A 196 -7.65 2.28 -3.78
C VAL A 196 -8.29 1.65 -2.55
N LEU A 197 -8.44 2.42 -1.47
CA LEU A 197 -9.03 2.00 -0.19
C LEU A 197 -10.38 2.72 0.05
N VAL A 198 -11.49 2.00 -0.02
CA VAL A 198 -12.84 2.59 -0.12
C VAL A 198 -13.89 1.75 0.62
N HIS A 199 -15.13 2.24 0.69
CA HIS A 199 -16.24 1.63 1.43
C HIS A 199 -17.60 1.74 0.71
N ALA A 200 -17.63 1.45 -0.59
CA ALA A 200 -18.85 1.46 -1.40
C ALA A 200 -18.90 0.21 -2.30
N LYS A 201 -19.36 -0.91 -1.73
CA LYS A 201 -19.38 -2.23 -2.38
C LYS A 201 -19.88 -2.20 -3.83
N VAL A 202 -20.98 -1.52 -4.11
CA VAL A 202 -21.54 -1.42 -5.47
C VAL A 202 -20.59 -0.71 -6.45
N LEU A 203 -19.96 0.39 -6.03
CA LEU A 203 -19.01 1.13 -6.86
C LEU A 203 -17.70 0.35 -7.04
N GLU A 204 -17.27 -0.34 -5.98
CA GLU A 204 -16.08 -1.21 -5.98
C GLU A 204 -16.24 -2.40 -6.92
N GLU A 205 -17.37 -3.11 -6.84
CA GLU A 205 -17.69 -4.24 -7.72
C GLU A 205 -17.77 -3.79 -9.17
N LYS A 206 -18.37 -2.62 -9.43
CA LYS A 206 -18.36 -2.02 -10.77
C LYS A 206 -16.95 -1.68 -11.23
N PHE A 207 -16.12 -1.09 -10.38
CA PHE A 207 -14.74 -0.72 -10.71
C PHE A 207 -13.89 -1.93 -11.11
N VAL A 208 -14.04 -3.05 -10.40
CA VAL A 208 -13.41 -4.34 -10.74
C VAL A 208 -14.00 -4.93 -12.02
N ALA A 209 -15.33 -4.95 -12.17
CA ALA A 209 -16.00 -5.47 -13.36
C ALA A 209 -15.65 -4.69 -14.65
N ASP A 210 -15.43 -3.38 -14.55
CA ASP A 210 -14.97 -2.53 -15.65
C ASP A 210 -13.44 -2.69 -15.92
N GLY A 211 -12.76 -3.57 -15.19
CA GLY A 211 -11.36 -3.97 -15.37
C GLY A 211 -10.32 -2.98 -14.83
N TYR A 212 -10.72 -1.96 -14.07
CA TYR A 212 -9.79 -0.97 -13.50
C TYR A 212 -9.05 -1.47 -12.26
N GLY A 213 -9.70 -2.32 -11.46
CA GLY A 213 -9.09 -3.03 -10.33
C GLY A 213 -9.15 -4.54 -10.52
N THR A 214 -8.33 -5.29 -9.80
CA THR A 214 -8.27 -6.75 -9.94
C THR A 214 -9.29 -7.47 -9.06
N GLU A 215 -9.38 -7.11 -7.78
CA GLU A 215 -10.26 -7.75 -6.81
C GLU A 215 -10.53 -6.86 -5.60
N ARG A 216 -11.61 -7.16 -4.86
CA ARG A 216 -11.95 -6.51 -3.60
C ARG A 216 -11.39 -7.32 -2.44
N ILE A 217 -10.54 -6.69 -1.63
CA ILE A 217 -9.89 -7.34 -0.49
C ILE A 217 -10.37 -6.66 0.79
N ALA A 218 -11.02 -7.42 1.67
CA ALA A 218 -11.51 -6.91 2.95
C ALA A 218 -10.34 -6.55 3.89
N VAL A 219 -10.37 -5.36 4.49
CA VAL A 219 -9.31 -4.89 5.39
C VAL A 219 -9.86 -4.71 6.81
N MET A 220 -10.88 -3.87 6.95
CA MET A 220 -11.43 -3.47 8.24
C MET A 220 -12.87 -2.98 8.07
N TYR A 221 -13.52 -2.67 9.18
CA TYR A 221 -14.74 -1.87 9.17
C TYR A 221 -14.74 -0.92 10.35
N ASN A 222 -15.49 0.16 10.24
CA ASN A 222 -16.05 0.83 11.40
C ASN A 222 -17.57 0.67 11.37
N ASP A 223 -18.28 1.30 12.29
CA ASP A 223 -19.73 1.26 12.33
C ASP A 223 -20.33 2.64 12.52
N PHE A 224 -21.60 2.73 12.15
CA PHE A 224 -22.48 3.84 12.48
C PHE A 224 -23.25 3.53 13.75
N VAL A 225 -23.61 4.59 14.48
CA VAL A 225 -24.47 4.54 15.65
C VAL A 225 -25.57 5.58 15.52
N ILE A 226 -26.75 5.30 16.06
CA ILE A 226 -27.72 6.35 16.36
C ILE A 226 -27.40 6.86 17.75
N VAL A 227 -27.03 8.13 17.84
CA VAL A 227 -26.83 8.81 19.12
C VAL A 227 -28.03 9.68 19.44
N GLY A 228 -28.27 9.90 20.73
CA GLY A 228 -29.32 10.78 21.22
C GLY A 228 -29.15 11.13 22.70
N PRO A 229 -30.08 11.89 23.27
CA PRO A 229 -30.04 12.28 24.67
C PRO A 229 -30.04 11.06 25.61
N PRO A 230 -29.32 11.08 26.74
CA PRO A 230 -29.35 9.98 27.72
C PRO A 230 -30.74 9.66 28.28
N SER A 231 -31.64 10.65 28.30
CA SER A 231 -33.04 10.46 28.71
C SER A 231 -33.87 9.67 27.71
N ASP A 232 -33.37 9.51 26.48
CA ASP A 232 -33.98 8.77 25.37
C ASP A 232 -35.50 9.01 25.23
N PRO A 233 -35.95 10.24 24.89
CA PRO A 233 -37.37 10.56 24.79
C PRO A 233 -38.16 9.72 23.79
N ALA A 234 -37.53 9.16 22.75
CA ALA A 234 -38.17 8.19 21.84
C ALA A 234 -38.14 6.75 22.36
N GLY A 235 -37.33 6.44 23.37
CA GLY A 235 -37.20 5.09 23.93
C GLY A 235 -36.74 4.07 22.89
N ILE A 236 -35.66 4.37 22.18
CA ILE A 236 -35.09 3.53 21.09
C ILE A 236 -33.92 2.67 21.53
N LYS A 237 -33.40 2.85 22.75
CA LYS A 237 -32.18 2.18 23.21
C LYS A 237 -32.25 0.66 23.04
N GLY A 238 -31.30 0.09 22.30
CA GLY A 238 -31.17 -1.35 22.06
C GLY A 238 -32.18 -1.95 21.08
N MET A 239 -32.96 -1.14 20.35
CA MET A 239 -33.86 -1.60 19.30
C MET A 239 -33.11 -1.97 18.01
N SER A 240 -33.80 -2.65 17.09
CA SER A 240 -33.34 -2.73 15.70
C SER A 240 -33.33 -1.33 15.07
N ILE A 241 -32.49 -1.11 14.06
CA ILE A 241 -32.43 0.17 13.36
C ILE A 241 -33.77 0.55 12.74
N SER A 242 -34.44 -0.41 12.09
CA SER A 242 -35.74 -0.17 11.47
C SER A 242 -36.80 0.26 12.51
N ASP A 243 -36.85 -0.41 13.67
CA ASP A 243 -37.81 -0.07 14.72
C ASP A 243 -37.46 1.27 15.39
N ALA A 244 -36.17 1.55 15.59
CA ALA A 244 -35.71 2.81 16.15
C ALA A 244 -36.06 4.00 15.25
N LEU A 245 -35.75 3.90 13.95
CA LEU A 245 -36.09 4.92 12.95
C LEU A 245 -37.61 5.14 12.87
N LYS A 246 -38.38 4.05 12.89
CA LYS A 246 -39.85 4.12 12.93
C LYS A 246 -40.33 4.85 14.18
N LYS A 247 -39.77 4.55 15.34
CA LYS A 247 -40.17 5.15 16.61
C LYS A 247 -39.76 6.61 16.75
N ILE A 248 -38.63 7.01 16.14
CA ILE A 248 -38.23 8.41 16.02
C ILE A 248 -39.27 9.19 15.20
N MET A 249 -39.69 8.62 14.07
CA MET A 249 -40.70 9.20 13.17
C MET A 249 -42.09 9.25 13.81
N ASP A 250 -42.58 8.13 14.37
CA ASP A 250 -43.92 8.03 14.96
C ASP A 250 -44.10 8.99 16.16
N ASN A 251 -43.02 9.27 16.90
CA ASN A 251 -43.02 10.21 18.02
C ASN A 251 -42.63 11.64 17.62
N GLU A 252 -42.27 11.87 16.35
CA GLU A 252 -41.76 13.14 15.83
C GLU A 252 -40.66 13.77 16.70
N VAL A 253 -39.75 12.95 17.26
CA VAL A 253 -38.61 13.49 18.00
C VAL A 253 -37.57 14.05 17.03
N LYS A 254 -36.92 15.13 17.44
CA LYS A 254 -35.99 15.85 16.56
C LYS A 254 -34.83 14.94 16.14
N PHE A 255 -34.66 14.76 14.83
CA PHE A 255 -33.57 14.05 14.19
C PHE A 255 -32.82 15.00 13.27
N ILE A 256 -31.52 15.14 13.49
CA ILE A 256 -30.66 16.00 12.68
C ILE A 256 -30.03 15.16 11.58
N SER A 257 -30.23 15.57 10.33
CA SER A 257 -29.51 15.02 9.19
C SER A 257 -28.42 15.97 8.71
N ARG A 258 -27.34 15.37 8.21
CA ARG A 258 -26.27 16.06 7.48
C ARG A 258 -26.80 16.71 6.19
N GLY A 259 -27.70 16.06 5.45
CA GLY A 259 -28.26 16.55 4.19
C GLY A 259 -27.25 16.96 3.09
N ASP A 260 -26.01 16.49 3.15
CA ASP A 260 -24.91 17.03 2.35
C ASP A 260 -24.30 16.05 1.35
N ASN A 261 -24.97 14.91 1.14
CA ASN A 261 -24.53 13.81 0.27
C ASN A 261 -23.17 13.18 0.65
N SER A 262 -22.71 13.38 1.89
CA SER A 262 -21.58 12.65 2.44
C SER A 262 -21.89 11.16 2.65
N GLY A 263 -20.86 10.35 2.87
CA GLY A 263 -21.05 8.92 3.18
C GLY A 263 -21.99 8.66 4.36
N THR A 264 -21.93 9.49 5.41
CA THR A 264 -22.89 9.45 6.53
C THR A 264 -24.31 9.72 6.04
N HIS A 265 -24.54 10.78 5.25
CA HIS A 265 -25.87 11.11 4.74
C HIS A 265 -26.42 10.01 3.82
N VAL A 266 -25.59 9.48 2.92
CA VAL A 266 -25.98 8.38 2.02
C VAL A 266 -26.40 7.17 2.83
N LYS A 267 -25.60 6.79 3.86
CA LYS A 267 -25.92 5.65 4.71
C LYS A 267 -27.20 5.88 5.52
N GLU A 268 -27.42 7.09 6.02
CA GLU A 268 -28.66 7.45 6.71
C GLU A 268 -29.87 7.22 5.80
N MET A 269 -29.80 7.69 4.55
CA MET A 269 -30.88 7.55 3.56
C MET A 269 -31.13 6.10 3.17
N GLU A 270 -30.07 5.28 3.08
CA GLU A 270 -30.19 3.83 2.87
C GLU A 270 -30.97 3.17 4.01
N LEU A 271 -30.66 3.49 5.28
CA LEU A 271 -31.35 2.90 6.43
C LEU A 271 -32.83 3.31 6.50
N TRP A 272 -33.16 4.58 6.22
CA TRP A 272 -34.56 5.00 6.11
C TRP A 272 -35.31 4.22 5.03
N LYS A 273 -34.69 4.08 3.85
CA LYS A 273 -35.25 3.35 2.72
C LYS A 273 -35.43 1.86 3.01
N GLU A 274 -34.44 1.22 3.63
CA GLU A 274 -34.48 -0.19 4.04
C GLU A 274 -35.58 -0.45 5.07
N ALA A 275 -35.83 0.51 5.97
CA ALA A 275 -36.97 0.48 6.89
C ALA A 275 -38.33 0.73 6.21
N GLY A 276 -38.36 1.06 4.92
CA GLY A 276 -39.58 1.44 4.20
C GLY A 276 -40.16 2.78 4.65
N LEU A 277 -39.34 3.64 5.24
CA LEU A 277 -39.72 4.90 5.85
C LEU A 277 -39.24 6.08 4.98
N LYS A 278 -39.98 7.19 5.02
CA LYS A 278 -39.58 8.45 4.39
C LYS A 278 -39.43 9.53 5.47
N PRO A 279 -38.22 10.03 5.75
CA PRO A 279 -38.03 11.06 6.75
C PRO A 279 -38.54 12.40 6.21
N GLU A 280 -39.70 12.85 6.69
CA GLU A 280 -40.31 14.11 6.31
C GLU A 280 -41.08 14.73 7.50
N GLY A 281 -41.14 16.06 7.55
CA GLY A 281 -41.77 16.83 8.62
C GLY A 281 -40.78 17.66 9.44
N ASP A 282 -41.29 18.49 10.35
CA ASP A 282 -40.51 19.46 11.11
C ASP A 282 -39.52 18.81 12.10
N TRP A 283 -39.76 17.56 12.48
CA TRP A 283 -38.87 16.77 13.34
C TRP A 283 -37.60 16.32 12.63
N TYR A 284 -37.65 16.15 11.30
CA TYR A 284 -36.50 15.74 10.49
C TYR A 284 -35.77 16.97 9.94
N VAL A 285 -34.73 17.39 10.64
CA VAL A 285 -34.01 18.64 10.38
C VAL A 285 -32.80 18.36 9.51
N VAL A 286 -32.90 18.70 8.23
CA VAL A 286 -31.72 18.81 7.36
C VAL A 286 -30.94 20.07 7.77
N TRP A 287 -29.83 19.89 8.48
CA TRP A 287 -29.06 21.02 9.01
C TRP A 287 -28.17 21.66 7.94
N GLU A 288 -28.32 22.97 7.71
CA GLU A 288 -27.52 23.73 6.74
C GLU A 288 -26.01 23.66 7.00
N GLY A 289 -25.60 23.41 8.25
CA GLY A 289 -24.20 23.22 8.62
C GLY A 289 -23.64 21.84 8.32
N GLY A 290 -24.43 20.90 7.82
CA GLY A 290 -24.01 19.54 7.51
C GLY A 290 -22.74 19.42 6.65
N PRO A 291 -22.51 20.27 5.63
CA PRO A 291 -21.27 20.29 4.86
C PRO A 291 -20.00 20.58 5.70
N LYS A 292 -20.13 21.05 6.94
CA LYS A 292 -19.01 21.22 7.89
C LYS A 292 -18.52 19.90 8.50
N GLY A 293 -19.18 18.77 8.22
CA GLY A 293 -18.72 17.44 8.60
C GLY A 293 -19.41 16.82 9.82
N ASN A 294 -19.00 15.58 10.14
CA ASN A 294 -19.55 14.78 11.22
C ASN A 294 -19.37 15.46 12.59
N SER A 295 -18.17 15.96 12.92
CA SER A 295 -17.91 16.59 14.22
C SER A 295 -18.78 17.84 14.48
N ALA A 296 -18.96 18.69 13.47
CA ALA A 296 -19.81 19.89 13.60
C ALA A 296 -21.28 19.51 13.78
N THR A 297 -21.73 18.50 13.04
CA THR A 297 -23.12 18.00 13.11
C THR A 297 -23.40 17.36 14.46
N LEU A 298 -22.46 16.58 15.00
CA LEU A 298 -22.63 15.94 16.30
C LEU A 298 -22.71 16.98 17.43
N LYS A 299 -21.86 18.01 17.41
CA LYS A 299 -21.92 19.12 18.38
C LYS A 299 -23.23 19.89 18.29
N TYR A 300 -23.67 20.22 17.08
CA TYR A 300 -24.97 20.86 16.89
C TYR A 300 -26.13 19.97 17.38
N THR A 301 -26.09 18.67 17.10
CA THR A 301 -27.10 17.73 17.57
C THR A 301 -27.17 17.67 19.09
N ASP A 302 -26.01 17.73 19.76
CA ASP A 302 -25.89 17.78 21.22
C ASP A 302 -26.51 19.06 21.78
N GLU A 303 -26.20 20.23 21.20
CA GLU A 303 -26.81 21.52 21.54
C GLU A 303 -28.33 21.52 21.37
N GLN A 304 -28.84 20.78 20.38
CA GLN A 304 -30.28 20.63 20.12
C GLN A 304 -30.96 19.56 21.00
N ASN A 305 -30.20 18.81 21.79
CA ASN A 305 -30.68 17.64 22.54
C ASN A 305 -31.50 16.69 21.65
N ALA A 306 -30.97 16.38 20.47
CA ALA A 306 -31.64 15.68 19.38
C ALA A 306 -30.95 14.34 19.04
N TYR A 307 -31.53 13.60 18.10
CA TYR A 307 -30.97 12.36 17.57
C TYR A 307 -30.19 12.62 16.27
N THR A 308 -29.17 11.82 15.98
CA THR A 308 -28.51 11.77 14.66
C THR A 308 -27.90 10.39 14.45
N MET A 309 -27.73 9.99 13.19
CA MET A 309 -26.79 8.92 12.87
C MET A 309 -25.38 9.50 12.76
N MET A 310 -24.39 8.79 13.29
CA MET A 310 -22.99 9.23 13.31
C MET A 310 -22.03 8.05 13.21
N ASP A 311 -20.87 8.23 12.59
CA ASP A 311 -19.81 7.21 12.66
C ASP A 311 -19.23 7.14 14.08
N ARG A 312 -18.93 5.94 14.57
CA ARG A 312 -18.44 5.73 15.94
C ARG A 312 -17.12 6.46 16.20
N ALA A 313 -16.24 6.57 15.21
CA ALA A 313 -14.95 7.24 15.40
C ALA A 313 -15.14 8.73 15.71
N THR A 314 -16.06 9.42 15.01
CA THR A 314 -16.43 10.81 15.35
C THR A 314 -17.03 10.89 16.75
N TYR A 315 -17.97 10.00 17.09
CA TYR A 315 -18.55 9.98 18.44
C TYR A 315 -17.46 9.84 19.51
N LEU A 316 -16.57 8.85 19.39
CA LEU A 316 -15.47 8.63 20.33
C LEU A 316 -14.55 9.86 20.47
N SER A 317 -14.27 10.55 19.35
CA SER A 317 -13.44 11.76 19.36
C SER A 317 -14.04 12.92 20.15
N LEU A 318 -15.37 12.98 20.24
CA LEU A 318 -16.13 14.05 20.90
C LEU A 318 -16.80 13.60 22.20
N LYS A 319 -16.69 12.33 22.59
CA LYS A 319 -17.37 11.72 23.75
C LYS A 319 -17.17 12.48 25.07
N LYS A 320 -16.06 13.22 25.22
CA LYS A 320 -15.77 14.04 26.40
C LYS A 320 -16.37 15.45 26.35
N ASP A 321 -16.75 15.91 25.15
CA ASP A 321 -17.24 17.25 24.87
C ASP A 321 -18.76 17.32 24.66
N ILE A 322 -19.44 16.17 24.60
CA ILE A 322 -20.89 16.05 24.34
C ILE A 322 -21.58 15.21 25.41
N ALA A 323 -22.89 15.40 25.58
CA ALA A 323 -23.75 14.61 26.47
C ALA A 323 -24.47 13.46 25.75
N LEU A 324 -24.63 13.52 24.43
CA LEU A 324 -25.26 12.44 23.65
C LEU A 324 -24.56 11.10 23.86
N ILE A 325 -25.34 10.03 23.86
CA ILE A 325 -24.85 8.64 23.98
C ILE A 325 -25.33 7.79 22.79
N PRO A 326 -24.61 6.72 22.42
CA PRO A 326 -25.12 5.70 21.52
C PRO A 326 -26.35 5.03 22.12
N LEU A 327 -27.41 4.95 21.33
CA LEU A 327 -28.68 4.31 21.71
C LEU A 327 -28.93 3.08 20.84
N VAL A 328 -28.56 3.12 19.56
CA VAL A 328 -28.64 1.97 18.65
C VAL A 328 -27.29 1.74 17.99
N GLU A 329 -26.82 0.50 18.06
CA GLU A 329 -25.50 0.07 17.61
C GLU A 329 -25.45 -1.45 17.38
N GLY A 330 -24.41 -1.93 16.69
CA GLY A 330 -24.08 -3.36 16.60
C GLY A 330 -24.86 -4.17 15.57
N GLU A 331 -25.83 -3.57 14.87
CA GLU A 331 -26.52 -4.22 13.76
C GLU A 331 -25.60 -4.29 12.52
N GLU A 332 -25.68 -5.38 11.75
CA GLU A 332 -24.86 -5.56 10.53
C GLU A 332 -25.09 -4.45 9.50
N SER A 333 -26.32 -3.93 9.43
CA SER A 333 -26.71 -2.79 8.59
C SER A 333 -25.95 -1.51 8.93
N LEU A 334 -25.40 -1.37 10.14
CA LEU A 334 -24.59 -0.22 10.56
C LEU A 334 -23.11 -0.37 10.26
N LEU A 335 -22.66 -1.57 9.86
CA LEU A 335 -21.26 -1.81 9.55
C LEU A 335 -20.88 -1.11 8.25
N ASN A 336 -19.73 -0.47 8.29
CA ASN A 336 -19.14 0.23 7.17
C ASN A 336 -17.83 -0.45 6.79
N PHE A 337 -17.96 -1.45 5.92
CA PHE A 337 -16.83 -2.28 5.48
C PHE A 337 -15.91 -1.51 4.52
N ILE A 338 -14.63 -1.51 4.86
CA ILE A 338 -13.56 -0.88 4.10
C ILE A 338 -12.76 -1.99 3.40
N SER A 339 -12.66 -1.86 2.08
CA SER A 339 -11.91 -2.78 1.21
C SER A 339 -10.79 -2.04 0.49
N VAL A 340 -9.71 -2.76 0.20
CA VAL A 340 -8.64 -2.32 -0.67
C VAL A 340 -8.76 -3.03 -2.02
N ILE A 341 -8.46 -2.33 -3.10
CA ILE A 341 -8.48 -2.86 -4.47
C ILE A 341 -7.15 -2.52 -5.14
N PRO A 342 -6.35 -3.52 -5.57
CA PRO A 342 -5.18 -3.28 -6.40
C PRO A 342 -5.61 -2.77 -7.79
N ILE A 343 -4.91 -1.78 -8.32
CA ILE A 343 -5.16 -1.32 -9.70
C ILE A 343 -4.62 -2.35 -10.69
N ASN A 344 -5.37 -2.59 -11.77
CA ASN A 344 -5.07 -3.64 -12.73
C ASN A 344 -3.84 -3.31 -13.58
N PRO A 345 -2.71 -4.04 -13.43
CA PRO A 345 -1.48 -3.79 -14.20
C PRO A 345 -1.59 -4.20 -15.67
N GLU A 346 -2.57 -5.05 -16.03
CA GLU A 346 -2.83 -5.39 -17.44
C GLU A 346 -3.45 -4.22 -18.20
N LYS A 347 -4.22 -3.38 -17.49
CA LYS A 347 -4.87 -2.19 -18.06
C LYS A 347 -3.94 -0.98 -18.06
N PHE A 348 -3.04 -0.89 -17.08
CA PHE A 348 -2.14 0.26 -16.88
C PHE A 348 -0.69 -0.18 -16.71
N SER A 349 0.19 0.24 -17.62
CA SER A 349 1.60 -0.22 -17.66
C SER A 349 2.53 0.42 -16.63
N GLY A 350 2.04 1.38 -15.82
CA GLY A 350 2.82 2.15 -14.85
C GLY A 350 2.60 1.77 -13.38
N ILE A 351 1.81 0.73 -13.12
CA ILE A 351 1.39 0.35 -11.76
C ILE A 351 2.53 -0.34 -11.02
N ASN A 352 2.82 0.11 -9.80
CA ASN A 352 3.75 -0.52 -8.86
C ASN A 352 3.09 -1.74 -8.19
N HIS A 353 2.66 -2.71 -8.98
CA HIS A 353 1.82 -3.81 -8.53
C HIS A 353 2.47 -4.64 -7.41
N THR A 354 3.78 -4.87 -7.46
CA THR A 354 4.50 -5.57 -6.39
C THR A 354 4.38 -4.84 -5.05
N TRP A 355 4.62 -3.53 -5.02
CA TRP A 355 4.48 -2.74 -3.80
C TRP A 355 3.03 -2.65 -3.32
N ALA A 356 2.07 -2.59 -4.25
CA ALA A 356 0.65 -2.63 -3.91
C ALA A 356 0.28 -3.93 -3.20
N MET A 357 0.70 -5.07 -3.75
CA MET A 357 0.44 -6.37 -3.13
C MET A 357 1.18 -6.54 -1.81
N ASP A 358 2.42 -6.05 -1.68
CA ASP A 358 3.16 -6.10 -0.41
C ASP A 358 2.47 -5.26 0.67
N PHE A 359 1.95 -4.08 0.34
CA PHE A 359 1.17 -3.26 1.28
C PHE A 359 -0.13 -3.92 1.67
N ILE A 360 -0.85 -4.48 0.69
CA ILE A 360 -2.10 -5.23 0.93
C ILE A 360 -1.84 -6.42 1.86
N ASN A 361 -0.83 -7.24 1.55
CA ASN A 361 -0.42 -8.37 2.37
C ASN A 361 -0.07 -7.93 3.81
N PHE A 362 0.58 -6.78 3.97
CA PHE A 362 0.87 -6.21 5.27
C PHE A 362 -0.41 -5.82 6.03
N ILE A 363 -1.29 -4.99 5.45
CA ILE A 363 -2.48 -4.50 6.14
C ILE A 363 -3.50 -5.61 6.42
N THR A 364 -3.49 -6.71 5.65
CA THR A 364 -4.34 -7.88 5.88
C THR A 364 -3.69 -8.95 6.77
N SER A 365 -2.39 -8.86 7.06
CA SER A 365 -1.68 -9.80 7.95
C SER A 365 -2.12 -9.66 9.41
N GLU A 366 -1.79 -10.65 10.26
CA GLU A 366 -2.00 -10.56 11.71
C GLU A 366 -1.39 -9.27 12.29
N GLU A 367 -0.18 -8.89 11.87
CA GLU A 367 0.49 -7.66 12.32
C GLU A 367 -0.33 -6.41 11.97
N GLY A 368 -0.76 -6.28 10.71
CA GLY A 368 -1.58 -5.14 10.26
C GLY A 368 -2.94 -5.09 10.95
N GLN A 369 -3.56 -6.25 11.17
CA GLN A 369 -4.87 -6.37 11.78
C GLN A 369 -4.83 -6.09 13.29
N ILE A 370 -3.72 -6.41 13.98
CA ILE A 370 -3.49 -5.96 15.37
C ILE A 370 -3.40 -4.43 15.45
N ILE A 371 -2.71 -3.77 14.51
CA ILE A 371 -2.63 -2.31 14.45
C ILE A 371 -4.03 -1.71 14.32
N ILE A 372 -4.87 -2.28 13.45
CA ILE A 372 -6.26 -1.85 13.26
C ILE A 372 -7.07 -2.04 14.55
N ARG A 373 -6.97 -3.21 15.18
CA ARG A 373 -7.68 -3.56 16.43
C ARG A 373 -7.35 -2.59 17.56
N ASP A 374 -6.09 -2.21 17.69
CA ASP A 374 -5.60 -1.41 18.82
C ASP A 374 -5.61 0.10 18.53
N PHE A 375 -5.95 0.50 17.30
CA PHE A 375 -5.87 1.88 16.84
C PHE A 375 -6.68 2.84 17.72
N LYS A 376 -5.94 3.69 18.46
CA LYS A 376 -6.43 4.70 19.40
C LYS A 376 -7.36 4.18 20.51
N LYS A 377 -7.35 2.86 20.77
CA LYS A 377 -8.17 2.24 21.81
C LYS A 377 -7.78 2.73 23.21
N ASP A 378 -6.51 2.99 23.44
CA ASP A 378 -5.98 3.57 24.68
C ASP A 378 -6.46 5.03 24.91
N ILE A 379 -6.65 5.79 23.83
CA ILE A 379 -7.10 7.18 23.87
C ILE A 379 -8.61 7.27 24.15
N TYR A 380 -9.40 6.42 23.49
CA TYR A 380 -10.87 6.51 23.50
C TYR A 380 -11.58 5.43 24.33
N GLY A 381 -10.84 4.45 24.84
CA GLY A 381 -11.36 3.30 25.60
C GLY A 381 -11.92 2.17 24.73
N GLU A 382 -12.19 2.44 23.46
CA GLU A 382 -12.77 1.53 22.47
C GLU A 382 -12.05 1.69 21.12
N PRO A 383 -11.95 0.64 20.30
CA PRO A 383 -11.31 0.72 18.99
C PRO A 383 -12.14 1.55 18.00
N MET A 384 -11.46 2.35 17.17
CA MET A 384 -12.13 3.12 16.10
C MET A 384 -12.42 2.28 14.85
N PHE A 385 -11.68 1.19 14.65
CA PHE A 385 -11.83 0.26 13.53
C PHE A 385 -11.71 -1.17 14.04
N PHE A 386 -12.38 -2.08 13.35
CA PHE A 386 -12.38 -3.50 13.65
C PHE A 386 -11.73 -4.26 12.50
N PRO A 387 -10.83 -5.23 12.79
CA PRO A 387 -10.15 -5.98 11.74
C PRO A 387 -11.12 -6.94 11.04
N ASN A 388 -10.93 -7.14 9.73
CA ASN A 388 -11.87 -7.90 8.89
C ASN A 388 -11.20 -8.67 7.73
N SER A 389 -9.87 -8.82 7.75
CA SER A 389 -9.22 -9.61 6.71
C SER A 389 -9.55 -11.09 6.85
N GLU A 390 -9.48 -11.84 5.75
CA GLU A 390 -9.68 -13.30 5.77
C GLU A 390 -8.64 -13.99 6.66
N THR A 391 -7.38 -13.52 6.63
CA THR A 391 -6.33 -13.98 7.54
C THR A 391 -6.73 -13.78 9.00
N TRP A 392 -7.22 -12.59 9.38
CA TRP A 392 -7.66 -12.32 10.75
C TRP A 392 -8.81 -13.22 11.18
N LYS A 393 -9.84 -13.35 10.34
CA LYS A 393 -11.00 -14.21 10.61
C LYS A 393 -10.60 -15.66 10.84
N SER A 394 -9.55 -16.14 10.16
CA SER A 394 -9.06 -17.50 10.34
C SER A 394 -8.34 -17.74 11.67
N LEU A 395 -7.76 -16.69 12.27
CA LEU A 395 -7.07 -16.75 13.56
C LEU A 395 -8.02 -16.59 14.76
N SER A 396 -9.20 -15.99 14.53
CA SER A 396 -10.21 -15.74 15.56
C SER A 396 -11.26 -16.86 15.71
N LYS A 397 -11.17 -17.92 14.91
CA LYS A 397 -11.96 -19.16 15.03
C LYS A 397 -11.19 -20.15 15.88
#